data_AF-A0A8S8YIG0-F1
#
_entry.id   AF-A0A8S8YIG0-F1
#
_cell.length_a   1.000
_cell.length_b   1.000
_cell.length_c   1.000
_cell.angle_alpha   90.00
_cell.angle_beta   90.00
_cell.angle_gamma   90.00
#
_symmetry.space_group_name_H-M   'P 1'
#
loop_
_entity.id
_entity.type
_entity.pdbx_description
1 polymer ?
#
loop_
_entity_poly.entity_id
_entity_poly.type
_entity_poly.pdbx_seq_one_letter_code
_entity_poly.pdbx_strand_id
1 'polypeptide(L)' 'METFQSLTSSLFDGDEIFLDTLETGSTRFIQLELEGTAAGLDLQLSGLVDGKPLAAIPARALLMDDE' A
#
# COMPACT_ATOMS: atom_id res chain seq x y z
N MET A 1 -13.20 22.48 -0.60
CA MET A 1 -12.14 21.57 -0.14
C MET A 1 -12.81 20.21 -0.08
N GLU A 2 -12.66 19.42 -1.14
CA GLU A 2 -13.35 18.14 -1.26
C GLU A 2 -12.63 17.11 -0.39
N THR A 3 -13.36 16.56 0.58
CA THR A 3 -12.91 15.45 1.41
C THR A 3 -12.80 14.22 0.54
N PHE A 4 -11.59 13.79 0.22
CA PHE A 4 -11.35 12.46 -0.34
C PHE A 4 -11.64 11.43 0.75
N GLN A 5 -12.90 10.98 0.85
CA GLN A 5 -13.23 9.79 1.62
C GLN A 5 -12.59 8.58 0.92
N SER A 6 -11.74 7.86 1.66
CA SER A 6 -11.17 6.58 1.25
C SER A 6 -12.28 5.63 0.80
N LEU A 7 -12.32 5.30 -0.50
CA LEU A 7 -13.37 4.50 -1.14
C LEU A 7 -13.12 2.98 -1.04
N THR A 8 -12.41 2.52 -0.02
CA THR A 8 -12.23 1.07 0.18
C THR A 8 -12.48 0.73 1.64
N SER A 9 -13.40 -0.21 1.87
CA SER A 9 -13.42 -1.02 3.09
C SER A 9 -12.19 -1.93 3.10
N SER A 10 -11.00 -1.34 3.10
CA SER A 10 -9.76 -2.09 3.17
C SER A 10 -9.73 -2.74 4.54
N LEU A 11 -9.69 -4.07 4.56
CA LEU A 11 -9.41 -4.79 5.79
C LEU A 11 -7.96 -4.50 6.14
N PHE A 12 -7.73 -4.01 7.35
CA PHE A 12 -6.40 -3.82 7.90
C PHE A 12 -6.20 -4.80 9.06
N ASP A 13 -4.99 -5.35 9.17
CA ASP A 13 -4.55 -6.17 10.30
C ASP A 13 -3.14 -5.71 10.70
N GLY A 14 -3.05 -4.96 11.80
CA GLY A 14 -1.83 -4.28 12.20
C GLY A 14 -1.32 -3.35 11.10
N ASP A 15 -0.16 -3.70 10.54
CA ASP A 15 0.56 -2.92 9.52
C ASP A 15 0.24 -3.38 8.07
N GLU A 16 -0.67 -4.35 7.90
CA GLU A 16 -1.06 -4.89 6.59
C GLU A 16 -2.39 -4.30 6.09
N ILE A 17 -2.46 -4.02 4.79
CA ILE A 17 -3.67 -3.51 4.11
C ILE A 17 -4.04 -4.46 2.97
N PHE A 18 -5.27 -4.99 2.99
CA PHE A 18 -5.81 -5.78 1.89
C PHE A 18 -6.49 -4.89 0.84
N LEU A 19 -6.03 -4.99 -0.42
CA LEU A 19 -6.48 -4.16 -1.55
C LEU A 19 -7.56 -4.82 -2.44
N ASP A 20 -8.03 -6.02 -2.07
CA ASP A 20 -8.93 -6.86 -2.86
C ASP A 20 -8.30 -7.45 -4.15
N THR A 21 -9.10 -8.20 -4.90
CA THR A 21 -8.75 -8.76 -6.20
C THR A 21 -8.69 -7.66 -7.25
N LEU A 22 -7.50 -7.43 -7.80
CA LEU A 22 -7.30 -6.43 -8.84
C LEU A 22 -7.52 -7.04 -10.23
N GLU A 23 -8.30 -6.38 -11.07
CA GLU A 23 -8.47 -6.79 -12.47
C GLU A 23 -7.16 -6.62 -13.26
N THR A 24 -6.87 -7.55 -14.16
CA THR A 24 -5.69 -7.49 -15.02
C THR A 24 -5.66 -6.20 -15.83
N GLY A 25 -4.52 -5.51 -15.80
CA GLY A 25 -4.34 -4.23 -16.48
C GLY A 25 -4.93 -3.03 -15.74
N SER A 26 -5.47 -3.22 -14.53
CA SER A 26 -5.90 -2.11 -13.70
C SER A 26 -4.71 -1.38 -13.06
N THR A 27 -4.83 -0.07 -12.96
CA THR A 27 -3.94 0.78 -12.17
C THR A 27 -4.67 1.20 -10.90
N ARG A 28 -3.94 1.19 -9.78
CA ARG A 28 -4.41 1.69 -8.48
C ARG A 28 -3.43 2.72 -7.95
N PHE A 29 -3.98 3.73 -7.31
CA PHE A 29 -3.20 4.75 -6.61
C PHE A 29 -3.53 4.63 -5.13
N ILE A 30 -2.49 4.56 -4.30
CA ILE A 30 -2.59 4.48 -2.84
C ILE A 30 -1.96 5.75 -2.30
N GLN A 31 -2.72 6.49 -1.49
CA GLN A 31 -2.22 7.61 -0.71
C GLN A 31 -2.22 7.17 0.75
N LEU A 32 -1.07 7.31 1.42
CA LEU A 32 -0.89 6.99 2.82
C LEU A 32 -0.48 8.28 3.55
N GLU A 33 -1.11 8.53 4.69
CA GLU A 33 -0.66 9.56 5.64
C GLU A 33 -0.01 8.82 6.81
N LEU A 34 1.25 9.17 7.09
CA LEU A 34 2.01 8.56 8.18
C LEU A 34 2.02 9.52 9.36
N GLU A 35 1.59 9.04 10.51
CA GLU A 35 1.67 9.78 11.78
C GLU A 35 2.78 9.20 12.66
N GLY A 36 3.43 10.04 13.46
CA GLY A 36 4.46 9.63 14.41
C GLY A 36 5.88 10.03 14.00
N THR A 37 6.88 9.33 14.52
CA THR A 37 8.31 9.67 14.40
C THR A 37 9.13 8.60 13.66
N ALA A 38 8.48 7.79 12.82
CA ALA A 38 9.18 6.77 12.04
C ALA A 38 10.08 7.45 10.99
N ALA A 39 11.30 6.94 10.80
CA ALA A 39 12.29 7.51 9.87
C ALA A 39 12.01 7.16 8.39
N GLY A 40 11.05 6.27 8.12
CA GLY A 40 10.72 5.84 6.78
C GLY A 40 9.60 4.81 6.77
N LEU A 41 9.21 4.43 5.57
CA LEU A 41 8.17 3.44 5.28
C LEU A 41 8.75 2.33 4.41
N ASP A 42 8.71 1.11 4.94
CA ASP A 42 8.91 -0.10 4.17
C ASP A 42 7.57 -0.57 3.60
N LEU A 43 7.54 -0.82 2.29
CA LEU A 43 6.38 -1.37 1.60
C LEU A 43 6.70 -2.77 1.14
N GLN A 44 5.74 -3.68 1.28
CA GLN A 44 5.78 -5.02 0.69
C GLN A 44 4.46 -5.24 -0.03
N LEU A 45 4.51 -5.59 -1.31
CA LEU A 45 3.32 -5.93 -2.08
C LEU A 45 3.33 -7.43 -2.33
N SER A 46 2.32 -8.14 -1.85
CA SER A 46 2.18 -9.57 -2.10
C SER A 46 0.75 -9.94 -2.44
N GLY A 47 0.58 -11.07 -3.10
CA GLY A 47 -0.74 -11.56 -3.50
C GLY A 47 -0.68 -12.80 -4.37
N LEU A 48 -1.78 -13.07 -5.05
CA LEU A 48 -1.92 -14.19 -5.97
C LEU A 48 -2.07 -13.68 -7.40
N VAL A 49 -1.30 -14.25 -8.32
CA VAL A 49 -1.47 -14.08 -9.78
C VAL A 49 -1.73 -15.46 -10.36
N ASP A 50 -2.89 -15.64 -11.01
CA ASP A 50 -3.36 -16.94 -11.51
C ASP A 50 -3.33 -18.04 -10.43
N GLY A 51 -3.70 -17.68 -9.20
CA GLY A 51 -3.69 -18.59 -8.04
C GLY A 51 -2.30 -18.94 -7.50
N LYS A 52 -1.23 -18.36 -8.04
CA LYS A 52 0.15 -18.59 -7.58
C LYS A 52 0.66 -17.41 -6.75
N PRO A 53 1.38 -17.67 -5.66
CA PRO A 53 1.93 -16.60 -4.84
C PRO A 53 2.95 -15.78 -5.63
N LEU A 54 2.82 -14.46 -5.54
CA LEU A 54 3.77 -13.49 -6.04
C LEU A 54 3.97 -12.40 -4.98
N ALA A 55 5.22 -12.02 -4.77
CA ALA A 55 5.58 -10.88 -3.94
C ALA A 55 6.52 -9.97 -4.73
N ALA A 56 6.28 -8.68 -4.64
CA ALA A 56 7.15 -7.62 -5.09
C ALA A 56 7.60 -6.85 -3.84
N ILE A 57 8.91 -6.84 -3.61
CA ILE A 57 9.52 -5.92 -2.67
C ILE A 57 9.92 -4.70 -3.51
N PRO A 58 9.33 -3.52 -3.32
CA PRO A 58 9.82 -2.30 -3.95
C PRO A 58 11.31 -2.13 -3.65
N ALA A 59 12.06 -1.75 -4.68
CA ALA A 59 13.52 -1.83 -4.65
C ALA A 59 14.19 -0.91 -3.59
N ARG A 60 13.45 0.03 -3.00
CA ARG A 60 13.92 0.95 -1.97
C ARG A 60 12.79 1.30 -1.00
N ALA A 61 13.14 1.39 0.28
CA ALA A 61 12.32 2.03 1.30
C ALA A 61 12.04 3.49 0.92
N LEU A 62 10.87 4.00 1.32
CA LEU A 62 10.56 5.42 1.23
C LEU A 62 11.08 6.08 2.51
N LEU A 63 12.22 6.77 2.40
CA LEU A 63 12.76 7.54 3.50
C LEU A 63 12.04 8.89 3.56
N MET A 64 11.74 9.36 4.77
CA MET A 64 11.37 10.77 4.94
C MET A 64 12.66 11.58 4.78
N ASP A 65 12.64 12.63 3.94
CA ASP A 65 13.78 13.52 3.85
C ASP A 65 13.97 14.22 5.21
N ASP A 66 15.21 14.16 5.73
CA ASP A 66 15.62 15.05 6.82
C ASP A 66 15.73 16.46 6.22
N GLU A 67 14.87 17.38 6.65
CA GLU A 67 14.90 18.79 6.24
C GLU A 67 16.24 19.48 6.55
#